data_AF-A0A8T5NVG6-F1
#
_entry.id   AF-A0A8T5NVG6-F1
#
_cell.length_a   1.000
_cell.length_b   1.000
_cell.length_c   1.000
_cell.angle_alpha   90.00
_cell.angle_beta   90.00
_cell.angle_gamma   90.00
#
_symmetry.space_group_name_H-M   'P 1'
#
loop_
_entity.id
_entity.type
_entity.pdbx_description
1 polymer ?
#
loop_
_entity_poly.entity_id
_entity_poly.type
_entity_poly.pdbx_seq_one_letter_code
_entity_poly.pdbx_strand_id
1 'polypeptide(L)'
;MVFLSAFFSGSEIAIFSLSKSRLKALVNKNVNGAKILEDLKKEPRKLLIAILIGNNLVNIGSSAIATMIAIDLLGNIGVGIATGIMTFLILVFG
;
A
#
# COMPACT_ATOMS: atom_id res chain seq x y z
N MET A 1 -0.61 -4.17 -8.04
CA MET A 1 -0.89 -3.83 -6.63
C MET A 1 0.26 -4.07 -5.69
N VAL A 2 0.72 -5.32 -5.59
CA VAL A 2 1.74 -5.72 -4.61
C VAL A 2 3.01 -4.87 -4.70
N PHE A 3 3.42 -4.46 -5.90
CA PHE A 3 4.60 -3.61 -6.10
C PHE A 3 4.48 -2.20 -5.49
N LEU A 4 3.30 -1.56 -5.51
CA LEU A 4 3.11 -0.23 -4.93
C LEU A 4 3.03 -0.28 -3.40
N SER A 5 2.31 -1.27 -2.85
CA SER A 5 2.29 -1.51 -1.41
C SER A 5 3.69 -1.90 -0.89
N ALA A 6 4.43 -2.73 -1.65
CA ALA A 6 5.81 -3.08 -1.33
C ALA A 6 6.77 -1.87 -1.42
N PHE A 7 6.54 -0.93 -2.34
CA PHE A 7 7.33 0.30 -2.43
C PHE A 7 7.12 1.22 -1.22
N PHE A 8 5.86 1.39 -0.77
CA PHE A 8 5.56 2.16 0.44
C PHE A 8 6.08 1.48 1.71
N SER A 9 5.92 0.16 1.82
CA SER A 9 6.42 -0.63 2.96
C SER A 9 7.97 -0.69 2.98
N GLY A 10 8.62 -0.78 1.81
CA GLY A 10 10.07 -0.69 1.69
C GLY A 10 10.62 0.70 2.03
N SER A 11 9.89 1.76 1.65
CA SER A 11 10.23 3.14 2.03
C SER A 11 10.15 3.37 3.53
N GLU A 12 9.17 2.76 4.20
CA GLU A 12 9.06 2.75 5.66
C GLU A 12 10.33 2.14 6.29
N ILE A 13 10.69 0.91 5.90
CA ILE A 13 11.88 0.22 6.43
C ILE A 13 13.17 1.02 6.14
N ALA A 14 13.32 1.60 4.95
CA ALA A 14 14.47 2.41 4.58
C ALA A 14 14.60 3.68 5.44
N ILE A 15 13.48 4.38 5.67
CA ILE A 15 13.47 5.61 6.48
C ILE A 15 13.75 5.30 7.95
N PHE A 16 13.21 4.20 8.49
CA PHE A 16 13.39 3.83 9.89
C PHE A 16 14.75 3.17 10.18
N SER A 17 15.32 2.40 9.24
CA SER A 17 16.65 1.76 9.40
C SER A 17 17.83 2.74 9.43
N LEU A 18 17.64 3.97 8.93
CA LEU A 18 18.70 4.99 8.92
C LEU A 18 19.01 5.51 10.33
N SER A 19 20.24 5.36 10.83
CA SER A 19 20.60 5.87 12.17
C SER A 19 20.64 7.40 12.23
N LYS A 20 20.36 7.99 13.41
CA LYS A 20 20.43 9.46 13.63
C LYS A 20 21.79 10.05 13.23
N SER A 21 22.89 9.33 13.49
CA SER A 21 24.25 9.77 13.15
C SER A 21 24.49 9.81 11.63
N ARG A 22 23.99 8.82 10.88
CA ARG A 22 24.05 8.83 9.40
C ARG A 22 23.20 9.95 8.83
N LEU A 23 22.02 10.20 9.40
CA LEU A 23 21.15 11.28 8.96
C LEU A 23 21.81 12.66 9.15
N LYS A 24 22.41 12.92 10.33
CA LYS A 24 23.21 14.14 10.56
C LYS A 24 24.37 14.27 9.57
N ALA A 25 25.06 13.18 9.25
CA ALA A 25 26.14 13.21 8.26
C ALA A 25 25.62 13.57 6.85
N LEU A 26 24.44 13.11 6.46
CA LEU A 26 23.80 13.45 5.17
C LEU A 26 23.33 14.92 5.13
N VAL A 27 22.80 15.43 6.23
CA VAL A 27 22.42 16.85 6.38
C VAL A 27 23.67 17.74 6.29
N ASN A 28 24.74 17.37 7.01
CA ASN A 28 26.02 18.10 6.95
C ASN A 28 26.66 18.07 5.56
N LYS A 29 26.46 16.99 4.80
CA LYS A 29 26.88 16.88 3.40
C LYS A 29 25.97 17.62 2.40
N ASN A 30 24.94 18.34 2.86
CA ASN A 30 23.95 19.03 2.02
C ASN A 30 23.33 18.11 0.95
N VAL A 31 23.12 16.83 1.29
CA VAL A 31 22.44 15.90 0.38
C VAL A 31 21.00 16.35 0.21
N ASN A 32 20.53 16.44 -1.04
CA ASN A 32 19.15 16.84 -1.34
C ASN A 32 18.15 15.95 -0.59
N GLY A 33 17.16 16.59 0.03
CA GLY A 33 16.13 15.92 0.82
C GLY A 33 16.56 15.46 2.22
N ALA A 34 17.85 15.52 2.59
CA ALA A 34 18.31 15.07 3.92
C ALA A 34 17.72 15.91 5.07
N LYS A 35 17.56 17.21 4.85
CA LYS A 35 16.97 18.14 5.82
C LYS A 35 15.47 17.90 6.02
N ILE A 36 14.76 17.64 4.92
CA ILE A 36 13.35 17.23 4.94
C ILE A 36 13.20 15.90 5.68
N LEU A 37 14.09 14.93 5.41
CA LEU A 37 14.08 13.64 6.08
C LEU A 37 14.36 13.77 7.59
N GLU A 38 15.25 14.68 7.99
CA GLU A 38 15.50 15.02 9.40
C GLU A 38 14.26 15.59 10.10
N ASP A 39 13.56 16.51 9.45
CA ASP A 39 12.33 17.11 10.00
C ASP A 39 11.19 16.09 10.06
N LEU A 40 11.03 15.25 9.03
CA LEU A 40 10.06 14.15 9.04
C LEU A 40 10.33 13.13 10.16
N LYS A 41 11.60 12.89 10.48
CA LYS A 41 12.00 11.96 11.56
C LYS A 41 11.82 12.54 12.96
N LYS A 42 11.63 13.87 13.10
CA LYS A 42 11.21 14.51 14.36
C LYS A 42 9.72 14.22 14.66
N GLU A 43 8.91 14.02 13.62
CA GLU A 43 7.49 13.66 13.72
C GLU A 43 7.18 12.31 13.04
N PRO A 44 7.70 11.19 13.56
CA PRO A 44 7.51 9.86 12.94
C PRO A 44 6.02 9.48 12.83
N ARG A 45 5.16 10.04 13.68
CA ARG A 45 3.71 9.83 13.64
C ARG A 45 3.09 10.36 12.33
N LYS A 46 3.49 11.55 11.87
CA LYS A 46 2.99 12.10 10.59
C LYS A 46 3.49 11.29 9.40
N LEU A 47 4.74 10.82 9.46
CA LEU A 47 5.33 9.97 8.43
C LEU A 47 4.57 8.64 8.31
N LEU A 48 4.31 7.96 9.44
CA LEU A 48 3.56 6.72 9.47
C LEU A 48 2.13 6.90 8.95
N ILE A 49 1.44 7.97 9.35
CA ILE A 49 0.09 8.28 8.86
C ILE A 49 0.10 8.47 7.33
N ALA A 50 1.07 9.22 6.79
CA ALA A 50 1.17 9.42 5.33
C ALA A 50 1.42 8.11 4.57
N ILE A 51 2.30 7.24 5.09
CA ILE A 51 2.58 5.91 4.50
C ILE A 51 1.32 5.02 4.55
N LEU A 52 0.62 5.00 5.68
CA LEU A 52 -0.63 4.25 5.86
C LEU A 52 -1.73 4.75 4.92
N ILE A 53 -1.89 6.06 4.77
CA ILE A 53 -2.85 6.64 3.83
C ILE A 53 -2.49 6.26 2.40
N GLY A 54 -1.22 6.38 2.00
CA GLY A 54 -0.75 6.02 0.66
C GLY A 54 -0.98 4.54 0.34
N ASN A 55 -0.63 3.64 1.28
CA ASN A 55 -0.85 2.21 1.11
C ASN A 55 -2.34 1.84 1.02
N ASN A 56 -3.18 2.45 1.88
CA ASN A 56 -4.63 2.24 1.83
C ASN A 56 -5.24 2.76 0.53
N LEU A 57 -4.83 3.93 0.05
CA LEU A 57 -5.30 4.49 -1.20
C LEU A 57 -4.98 3.57 -2.39
N VAL A 58 -3.75 3.06 -2.45
CA VAL A 58 -3.31 2.08 -3.42
C VAL A 58 -4.19 0.82 -3.33
N ASN A 59 -4.32 0.24 -2.13
CA ASN A 59 -5.09 -0.99 -1.94
C ASN A 59 -6.57 -0.85 -2.35
N ILE A 60 -7.23 0.24 -1.93
CA ILE A 60 -8.61 0.56 -2.30
C ILE A 60 -8.71 0.78 -3.81
N GLY A 61 -7.78 1.55 -4.38
CA GLY A 61 -7.75 1.87 -5.81
C GLY A 61 -7.71 0.62 -6.69
N SER A 62 -6.96 -0.42 -6.32
CA SER A 62 -7.04 -1.67 -7.07
C SER A 62 -8.11 -2.64 -6.65
N SER A 63 -8.62 -2.60 -5.42
CA SER A 63 -9.84 -3.32 -5.16
C SER A 63 -10.94 -2.81 -6.11
N ALA A 64 -11.02 -1.49 -6.31
CA ALA A 64 -11.93 -0.87 -7.27
C ALA A 64 -11.62 -1.26 -8.73
N ILE A 65 -10.36 -1.18 -9.18
CA ILE A 65 -9.99 -1.59 -10.55
C ILE A 65 -10.23 -3.10 -10.77
N ALA A 66 -9.87 -3.95 -9.80
CA ALA A 66 -10.10 -5.40 -9.87
C ALA A 66 -11.59 -5.72 -9.90
N THR A 67 -12.41 -4.98 -9.13
CA THR A 67 -13.88 -5.10 -9.17
C THR A 67 -14.41 -4.68 -10.54
N MET A 68 -13.93 -3.56 -11.09
CA MET A 68 -14.35 -3.07 -12.42
C MET A 68 -13.97 -4.07 -13.52
N ILE A 69 -12.74 -4.60 -13.48
CA ILE A 69 -12.28 -5.66 -14.40
C ILE A 69 -13.06 -6.95 -14.21
N ALA A 70 -13.39 -7.34 -12.97
CA ALA A 70 -14.21 -8.52 -12.70
C ALA A 70 -15.62 -8.36 -13.26
N ILE A 71 -16.23 -7.18 -13.14
CA ILE A 71 -17.53 -6.87 -13.74
C ILE A 71 -17.44 -6.99 -15.28
N ASP A 72 -16.38 -6.44 -15.88
CA ASP A 72 -16.16 -6.48 -17.34
C ASP A 72 -15.85 -7.89 -17.87
N LEU A 73 -15.04 -8.69 -17.15
CA LEU A 73 -14.67 -10.05 -17.57
C LEU A 73 -15.77 -11.07 -17.30
N LEU A 74 -16.49 -10.96 -16.18
CA LEU A 74 -17.54 -11.92 -15.85
C LEU A 74 -18.80 -11.64 -16.69
N GLY A 75 -19.12 -10.38 -17.00
CA GLY A 75 -20.37 -10.04 -17.66
C GLY A 75 -21.59 -10.66 -16.95
N ASN A 76 -22.74 -10.73 -17.64
CA ASN A 76 -23.96 -11.29 -17.05
C ASN A 76 -23.88 -12.83 -16.82
N ILE A 77 -22.99 -13.54 -17.53
CA ILE A 77 -22.85 -15.01 -17.45
C ILE A 77 -21.96 -15.44 -16.28
N GLY A 78 -20.87 -14.71 -16.03
CA GLY A 78 -19.96 -14.96 -14.92
C GLY A 78 -20.60 -14.66 -13.57
N VAL A 79 -21.54 -13.72 -13.49
CA VAL A 79 -22.38 -13.52 -12.29
C VAL A 79 -23.19 -14.78 -11.99
N GLY A 80 -23.85 -15.37 -13.00
CA GLY A 80 -24.60 -16.61 -12.83
C GLY A 80 -23.75 -17.80 -12.39
N ILE A 81 -22.56 -17.97 -12.99
CA ILE A 81 -21.61 -19.03 -12.61
C ILE A 81 -21.06 -18.80 -11.20
N ALA A 82 -20.69 -17.56 -10.86
CA ALA A 82 -20.18 -17.21 -9.53
C ALA A 82 -21.25 -17.42 -8.45
N THR A 83 -22.50 -17.00 -8.69
CA THR A 83 -23.62 -17.26 -7.77
C THR A 83 -23.86 -18.75 -7.60
N GLY A 84 -23.86 -19.53 -8.69
CA GLY A 84 -24.04 -20.99 -8.62
C GLY A 84 -22.95 -21.68 -7.80
N ILE A 85 -21.67 -21.34 -8.03
CA ILE A 85 -20.54 -21.89 -7.27
C ILE A 85 -20.62 -21.50 -5.80
N MET A 86 -20.98 -20.25 -5.50
CA MET A 86 -21.05 -19.76 -4.12
C MET A 86 -22.21 -20.39 -3.36
N THR A 87 -23.39 -20.55 -3.98
CA THR A 87 -24.51 -21.29 -3.40
C THR A 87 -24.15 -22.75 -3.16
N PHE A 88 -23.45 -23.40 -4.10
CA PHE A 88 -23.00 -24.78 -3.92
C PHE A 88 -22.01 -24.91 -2.76
N LEU A 89 -21.03 -24.02 -2.66
CA LEU A 89 -20.08 -24.00 -1.54
C LEU A 89 -20.78 -23.78 -0.20
N ILE A 90 -21.76 -22.89 -0.12
CA ILE A 90 -22.56 -22.67 1.09
C ILE A 90 -23.37 -23.92 1.46
N LEU A 91 -23.97 -24.61 0.49
CA LEU A 91 -24.73 -25.84 0.78
C LEU A 91 -23.86 -27.01 1.22
N VAL A 92 -22.62 -27.08 0.73
CA VAL A 92 -21.69 -28.20 1.02
C VAL A 92 -20.88 -27.96 2.29
N PHE A 93 -20.49 -26.71 2.55
CA PHE A 93 -19.59 -26.35 3.65
C PHE A 93 -20.21 -25.45 4.71
N GLY A 94 -21.39 -24.88 4.45
CA GLY A 94 -22.18 -24.13 5.42
C GLY A 94 -23.23 -24.99 6.12
#